data_AF-A0A538BBD2-F1
#
_entry.id   AF-A0A538BBD2-F1
#
_cell.length_a   1.000
_cell.length_b   1.000
_cell.length_c   1.000
_cell.angle_alpha   90.00
_cell.angle_beta   90.00
_cell.angle_gamma   90.00
#
_symmetry.space_group_name_H-M   'P 1'
#
loop_
_entity.id
_entity.type
_entity.pdbx_description
1 polymer ?
#
loop_
_entity_poly.entity_id
_entity_poly.type
_entity_poly.pdbx_seq_one_letter_code
_entity_poly.pdbx_strand_id
1 'polypeptide(L)'
;MAMLARKLRSLRPERVVEVDVDRAHDVEEVDEAVLSRRWCLGLLLAWAFIFSTAVAVEPPPAHPNAPEPLAAVLLSTVLLGAWALMGVGLLARHPSGAKASFVAGGLFLAAAIACPVTGHHSLIGLWWFYELAGAAALMALSLLALPRRSTPRE
;
A
#
# COMPACT_ATOMS: atom_id res chain seq x y z
N MET A 1 57.41 -37.76 -37.11
CA MET A 1 55.96 -37.98 -36.88
C MET A 1 55.50 -37.81 -35.42
N ALA A 2 56.39 -37.82 -34.41
CA ALA A 2 55.98 -37.68 -32.99
C ALA A 2 55.53 -36.27 -32.57
N MET A 3 56.00 -35.20 -33.22
CA MET A 3 55.59 -33.82 -32.89
C MET A 3 54.17 -33.47 -33.35
N LEU A 4 53.68 -34.05 -34.45
CA LEU A 4 52.32 -33.77 -34.96
C LEU A 4 51.24 -34.35 -34.03
N ALA A 5 51.50 -35.53 -33.46
CA ALA A 5 50.61 -36.21 -32.52
C ALA A 5 50.49 -35.51 -31.15
N ARG A 6 51.43 -34.62 -30.80
CA ARG A 6 51.36 -33.80 -29.58
C ARG A 6 50.50 -32.56 -29.79
N LYS A 7 50.52 -31.99 -31.00
CA LYS A 7 49.76 -30.77 -31.36
C LYS A 7 48.28 -31.04 -31.65
N LEU A 8 47.94 -32.27 -32.07
CA LEU A 8 46.53 -32.69 -32.22
C LEU A 8 45.86 -33.02 -30.87
N ARG A 9 46.64 -33.29 -29.82
CA ARG A 9 46.13 -33.57 -28.46
C ARG A 9 45.74 -32.31 -27.67
N SER A 10 46.19 -31.13 -28.11
CA SER A 10 45.81 -29.84 -27.50
C SER A 10 44.50 -29.26 -28.05
N LEU A 11 43.90 -29.90 -29.07
CA LEU A 11 42.61 -29.50 -29.64
C LEU A 11 41.49 -30.33 -29.01
N ARG A 12 41.40 -30.36 -27.68
CA ARG A 12 40.17 -30.81 -27.02
C ARG A 12 39.10 -29.73 -27.26
N PRO A 13 37.98 -30.05 -27.92
CA PRO A 13 36.88 -29.12 -28.01
C PRO A 13 36.37 -28.80 -26.60
N GLU A 14 35.98 -27.54 -26.47
CA GLU A 14 35.55 -26.83 -25.29
C GLU A 14 34.69 -27.67 -24.34
N ARG A 15 34.94 -27.49 -23.04
CA ARG A 15 33.94 -27.74 -22.01
C ARG A 15 32.68 -26.98 -22.42
N VAL A 16 31.70 -27.70 -22.96
CA VAL A 16 30.32 -27.23 -22.98
C VAL A 16 29.96 -27.08 -21.51
N VAL A 17 29.96 -25.84 -21.03
CA VAL A 17 29.29 -25.51 -19.78
C VAL A 17 27.83 -25.78 -20.11
N GLU A 18 27.29 -26.89 -19.61
CA GLU A 18 25.84 -27.03 -19.43
C GLU A 18 25.44 -25.86 -18.54
N VAL A 19 25.01 -24.78 -19.20
CA VAL A 19 24.24 -23.73 -18.53
C VAL A 19 22.95 -24.42 -18.18
N ASP A 20 22.81 -24.75 -16.90
CA ASP A 20 21.60 -25.30 -16.32
C ASP A 20 20.46 -24.30 -16.57
N VAL A 21 19.68 -24.55 -17.62
CA VAL A 21 18.56 -23.70 -18.06
C VAL A 21 17.40 -23.76 -17.06
N ASP A 22 17.46 -24.65 -16.05
CA ASP A 22 16.49 -24.64 -14.94
C ASP A 22 16.58 -23.40 -14.05
N ARG A 23 17.71 -22.67 -14.05
CA ARG A 23 17.84 -21.42 -13.27
C ARG A 23 17.01 -20.25 -13.80
N ALA A 24 16.45 -20.36 -15.01
CA ALA A 24 15.58 -19.32 -15.58
C ALA A 24 14.11 -19.48 -15.14
N HIS A 25 13.77 -20.57 -14.46
CA HIS A 25 12.45 -20.79 -13.85
C HIS A 25 12.41 -20.46 -12.35
N ASP A 26 13.53 -20.00 -11.77
CA ASP A 26 13.52 -19.19 -10.55
C ASP A 26 13.10 -17.74 -10.88
N VAL A 27 12.02 -17.57 -11.67
CA VAL A 27 11.20 -16.37 -11.45
C VAL A 27 10.70 -16.61 -10.04
N GLU A 28 11.30 -15.90 -9.08
CA GLU A 28 10.88 -15.87 -7.68
C GLU A 28 9.39 -16.11 -7.66
N GLU A 29 8.98 -17.31 -7.25
CA GLU A 29 7.62 -17.54 -6.81
C GLU A 29 7.56 -16.65 -5.58
N VAL A 30 7.26 -15.37 -5.81
CA VAL A 30 7.07 -14.37 -4.77
C VAL A 30 5.87 -14.95 -4.08
N ASP A 31 6.11 -15.72 -3.03
CA ASP A 31 5.10 -16.27 -2.15
C ASP A 31 4.30 -15.05 -1.71
N GLU A 32 3.18 -14.81 -2.40
CA GLU A 32 2.45 -13.55 -2.35
C GLU A 32 1.91 -13.48 -0.94
N ALA A 33 2.64 -12.79 -0.08
CA ALA A 33 2.50 -12.96 1.34
C ALA A 33 1.05 -12.63 1.74
N VAL A 34 0.27 -13.65 2.08
CA VAL A 34 -1.18 -13.48 2.26
C VAL A 34 -1.45 -12.77 3.58
N LEU A 35 -2.28 -11.73 3.56
CA LEU A 35 -2.70 -11.04 4.77
C LEU A 35 -3.55 -11.93 5.68
N SER A 36 -3.35 -11.79 6.98
CA SER A 36 -4.16 -12.52 7.97
C SER A 36 -5.61 -12.02 7.90
N ARG A 37 -6.59 -12.94 8.03
CA ARG A 37 -8.01 -12.57 8.05
C ARG A 37 -8.34 -11.56 9.15
N ARG A 38 -7.66 -11.68 10.31
CA ARG A 38 -7.82 -10.77 11.45
C ARG A 38 -7.38 -9.35 11.08
N TRP A 39 -6.27 -9.19 10.36
CA TRP A 39 -5.82 -7.89 9.88
C TRP A 39 -6.76 -7.30 8.84
N CYS A 40 -7.22 -8.11 7.88
CA CYS A 40 -8.18 -7.66 6.87
C CYS A 40 -9.48 -7.16 7.50
N LEU A 41 -10.09 -7.96 8.38
CA LEU A 41 -11.32 -7.57 9.08
C LEU A 41 -11.08 -6.37 10.01
N GLY A 42 -9.98 -6.36 10.75
CA GLY A 42 -9.63 -5.27 11.66
C GLY A 42 -9.48 -3.94 10.94
N LEU A 43 -8.79 -3.92 9.79
CA LEU A 43 -8.64 -2.71 8.98
C LEU A 43 -9.96 -2.25 8.36
N LEU A 44 -10.77 -3.16 7.83
CA LEU A 44 -12.09 -2.81 7.28
C LEU A 44 -13.00 -2.20 8.35
N LEU A 45 -13.04 -2.81 9.54
CA LEU A 45 -13.84 -2.32 10.66
C LEU A 45 -13.29 -0.99 11.22
N ALA A 46 -11.97 -0.85 11.33
CA ALA A 46 -11.35 0.40 11.78
C ALA A 46 -11.65 1.55 10.81
N TRP A 47 -11.57 1.32 9.50
CA TRP A 47 -11.94 2.32 8.50
C TRP A 47 -13.41 2.71 8.59
N ALA A 48 -14.31 1.72 8.62
CA ALA A 48 -15.73 1.97 8.72
C ALA A 48 -16.06 2.78 9.98
N PHE A 49 -15.49 2.40 11.13
CA PHE A 49 -15.72 3.09 12.39
C PHE A 49 -15.15 4.52 12.40
N ILE A 50 -13.86 4.68 12.07
CA ILE A 50 -13.17 5.97 12.15
C ILE A 50 -13.77 6.97 11.17
N PHE A 51 -13.95 6.56 9.91
CA PHE A 51 -14.48 7.46 8.88
C PHE A 51 -15.94 7.82 9.16
N SER A 52 -16.79 6.85 9.53
CA SER A 52 -18.20 7.16 9.83
C SER A 52 -18.33 8.06 11.04
N THR A 53 -17.49 7.87 12.07
CA THR A 53 -17.48 8.75 13.23
C THR A 53 -17.02 10.15 12.86
N ALA A 54 -15.95 10.28 12.08
CA ALA A 54 -15.45 11.57 11.59
C ALA A 54 -16.57 12.36 10.90
N VAL A 55 -17.21 11.76 9.88
CA VAL A 55 -18.34 12.37 9.15
C VAL A 55 -19.50 12.72 10.08
N ALA A 56 -19.77 11.91 11.11
CA ALA A 56 -20.88 12.16 12.03
C ALA A 56 -20.61 13.30 13.03
N VAL A 57 -19.34 13.56 13.37
CA VAL A 57 -18.96 14.63 14.32
C VAL A 57 -18.43 15.90 13.63
N GLU A 58 -18.16 15.82 12.33
CA GLU A 58 -17.73 16.95 11.51
C GLU A 58 -18.83 18.04 11.49
N PRO A 59 -18.48 19.30 11.79
CA PRO A 59 -19.45 20.38 11.75
C PRO A 59 -19.85 20.70 10.31
N PRO A 60 -20.99 21.38 10.09
CA PRO A 60 -21.32 21.89 8.77
C PRO A 60 -20.24 22.85 8.24
N PRO A 61 -19.99 22.87 6.92
CA PRO A 61 -19.09 23.83 6.29
C PRO A 61 -19.50 25.27 6.61
N ALA A 62 -18.51 26.17 6.70
CA ALA A 62 -18.74 27.60 6.93
C ALA A 62 -19.63 28.25 5.85
N HIS A 63 -19.56 27.74 4.62
CA HIS A 63 -20.34 28.20 3.48
C HIS A 63 -20.93 27.01 2.69
N PRO A 64 -22.05 26.41 3.16
CA PRO A 64 -22.59 25.18 2.58
C PRO A 64 -23.03 25.27 1.11
N ASN A 65 -23.26 26.49 0.61
CA ASN A 65 -23.71 26.75 -0.76
C ASN A 65 -22.58 27.30 -1.66
N ALA A 66 -21.35 27.40 -1.15
CA ALA A 66 -20.22 27.81 -1.97
C ALA A 66 -19.89 26.71 -2.99
N PRO A 67 -19.41 27.06 -4.20
CA PRO A 67 -18.89 26.06 -5.12
C PRO A 67 -17.74 25.27 -4.48
N GLU A 68 -17.81 23.96 -4.57
CA GLU A 68 -16.74 23.09 -4.07
C GLU A 68 -15.42 23.34 -4.82
N PRO A 69 -14.31 23.61 -4.12
CA PRO A 69 -13.02 23.78 -4.75
C PRO A 69 -12.62 22.51 -5.52
N LEU A 70 -12.07 22.68 -6.74
CA LEU A 70 -11.63 21.55 -7.56
C LEU A 70 -10.65 20.62 -6.82
N ALA A 71 -9.77 21.18 -6.00
CA ALA A 71 -8.83 20.41 -5.19
C ALA A 71 -9.53 19.47 -4.19
N ALA A 72 -10.65 19.91 -3.58
CA ALA A 72 -11.43 19.07 -2.67
C ALA A 72 -12.13 17.94 -3.44
N VAL A 73 -12.72 18.23 -4.60
CA VAL A 73 -13.34 17.23 -5.48
C VAL A 73 -12.33 16.16 -5.91
N LEU A 74 -11.14 16.58 -6.34
CA LEU A 74 -10.07 15.67 -6.75
C LEU A 74 -9.58 14.82 -5.57
N LEU A 75 -9.37 15.43 -4.40
CA LEU A 75 -8.93 14.71 -3.21
C LEU A 75 -9.93 13.63 -2.79
N SER A 76 -11.21 13.97 -2.72
CA SER A 76 -12.29 13.03 -2.40
C SER A 76 -12.43 11.91 -3.43
N THR A 77 -12.25 12.24 -4.72
CA THR A 77 -12.29 11.24 -5.80
C THR A 77 -11.14 10.25 -5.69
N VAL A 78 -9.92 10.74 -5.44
CA VAL A 78 -8.73 9.88 -5.27
C VAL A 78 -8.83 9.05 -3.99
N LEU A 79 -9.35 9.63 -2.89
CA LEU A 79 -9.61 8.91 -1.65
C LEU A 79 -10.61 7.77 -1.87
N LEU A 80 -11.71 8.01 -2.60
CA LEU A 80 -12.69 6.98 -2.93
C LEU A 80 -12.08 5.85 -3.76
N GLY A 81 -11.24 6.19 -4.75
CA GLY A 81 -10.50 5.21 -5.53
C GLY A 81 -9.55 4.37 -4.67
N ALA A 82 -8.79 5.00 -3.78
CA ALA A 82 -7.91 4.31 -2.84
C ALA A 82 -8.70 3.40 -1.89
N TRP A 83 -9.88 3.82 -1.43
CA TRP A 83 -10.81 3.02 -0.64
C TRP A 83 -11.32 1.79 -1.38
N ALA A 84 -11.72 1.93 -2.65
CA ALA A 84 -12.16 0.81 -3.46
C ALA A 84 -11.04 -0.22 -3.64
N LEU A 85 -9.83 0.24 -3.99
CA LEU A 85 -8.65 -0.62 -4.15
C LEU A 85 -8.27 -1.30 -2.84
N MET A 86 -8.32 -0.58 -1.72
CA MET A 86 -8.14 -1.14 -0.39
C MET A 86 -9.16 -2.24 -0.13
N GLY A 87 -10.45 -1.96 -0.31
CA GLY A 87 -11.52 -2.93 -0.05
C GLY A 87 -11.34 -4.20 -0.85
N VAL A 88 -11.12 -4.08 -2.17
CA VAL A 88 -10.85 -5.23 -3.05
C VAL A 88 -9.61 -6.00 -2.58
N GLY A 89 -8.50 -5.31 -2.30
CA GLY A 89 -7.27 -5.95 -1.85
C GLY A 89 -7.41 -6.65 -0.50
N LEU A 90 -8.11 -6.05 0.47
CA LEU A 90 -8.33 -6.66 1.79
C LEU A 90 -9.30 -7.85 1.72
N LEU A 91 -10.32 -7.79 0.87
CA LEU A 91 -11.22 -8.93 0.63
C LEU A 91 -10.50 -10.09 -0.06
N ALA A 92 -9.62 -9.78 -1.01
CA ALA A 92 -8.71 -10.74 -1.64
C ALA A 92 -7.56 -11.18 -0.69
N ARG A 93 -7.43 -10.56 0.49
CA ARG A 93 -6.34 -10.77 1.47
C ARG A 93 -4.94 -10.55 0.87
N HIS A 94 -4.85 -9.70 -0.14
CA HIS A 94 -3.62 -9.39 -0.85
C HIS A 94 -2.91 -8.18 -0.20
N PRO A 95 -1.56 -8.17 -0.09
CA PRO A 95 -0.80 -7.06 0.52
C PRO A 95 -1.08 -5.67 -0.07
N SER A 96 -1.49 -5.60 -1.34
CA SER A 96 -1.89 -4.33 -1.96
C SER A 96 -3.07 -3.68 -1.23
N GLY A 97 -3.95 -4.45 -0.56
CA GLY A 97 -5.04 -3.91 0.24
C GLY A 97 -4.54 -3.08 1.43
N ALA A 98 -3.54 -3.59 2.15
CA ALA A 98 -2.91 -2.84 3.25
C ALA A 98 -2.12 -1.62 2.74
N LYS A 99 -1.44 -1.72 1.59
CA LYS A 99 -0.76 -0.57 0.97
C LYS A 99 -1.76 0.51 0.53
N ALA A 100 -2.86 0.13 -0.10
CA ALA A 100 -3.93 1.04 -0.49
C ALA A 100 -4.61 1.66 0.74
N SER A 101 -4.80 0.90 1.83
CA SER A 101 -5.26 1.42 3.12
C SER A 101 -4.33 2.51 3.66
N PHE A 102 -3.01 2.31 3.60
CA PHE A 102 -2.05 3.33 4.02
C PHE A 102 -2.16 4.61 3.18
N VAL A 103 -2.27 4.48 1.85
CA VAL A 103 -2.45 5.61 0.93
C VAL A 103 -3.75 6.34 1.22
N ALA A 104 -4.86 5.63 1.39
CA ALA A 104 -6.13 6.21 1.76
C ALA A 104 -6.05 6.96 3.11
N GLY A 105 -5.33 6.40 4.09
CA GLY A 105 -5.12 7.06 5.39
C GLY A 105 -4.35 8.36 5.24
N GLY A 106 -3.35 8.41 4.36
CA GLY A 106 -2.62 9.63 4.03
C GLY A 106 -3.48 10.68 3.33
N LEU A 107 -4.35 10.26 2.40
CA LEU A 107 -5.31 11.16 1.73
C LEU A 107 -6.35 11.72 2.71
N PHE A 108 -6.84 10.88 3.63
CA PHE A 108 -7.76 11.31 4.69
C PHE A 108 -7.08 12.28 5.66
N LEU A 109 -5.82 12.04 6.03
CA LEU A 109 -5.02 12.98 6.81
C LEU A 109 -4.84 14.32 6.08
N ALA A 110 -4.55 14.29 4.78
CA ALA A 110 -4.44 15.50 3.97
C ALA A 110 -5.76 16.28 3.92
N ALA A 111 -6.90 15.59 3.82
CA ALA A 111 -8.22 16.22 3.89
C ALA A 111 -8.45 16.91 5.24
N ALA A 112 -8.19 16.21 6.35
CA ALA A 112 -8.32 16.77 7.70
C ALA A 112 -7.43 18.02 7.91
N ILE A 113 -6.22 18.04 7.34
CA ILE A 113 -5.34 19.23 7.37
C ILE A 113 -5.89 20.37 6.50
N ALA A 114 -6.46 20.05 5.33
CA ALA A 114 -6.99 21.05 4.41
C ALA A 114 -8.20 21.81 4.98
N CYS A 115 -8.99 21.17 5.84
CA CYS A 115 -10.18 21.76 6.48
C CYS A 115 -9.91 23.13 7.13
N PRO A 116 -8.98 23.28 8.11
CA PRO A 116 -8.67 24.58 8.70
C PRO A 116 -7.85 25.49 7.78
N VAL A 117 -6.97 24.93 6.94
CA VAL A 117 -6.09 25.72 6.04
C VAL A 117 -6.89 26.51 5.02
N THR A 118 -8.01 25.95 4.56
CA THR A 118 -8.90 26.57 3.58
C THR A 118 -10.01 27.40 4.21
N GLY A 119 -10.14 27.38 5.54
CA GLY A 119 -11.26 28.00 6.24
C GLY A 119 -12.61 27.31 5.97
N HIS A 120 -12.59 26.08 5.47
CA HIS A 120 -13.81 25.32 5.13
C HIS A 120 -14.69 25.08 6.35
N HIS A 121 -14.06 24.84 7.51
CA HIS A 121 -14.74 24.77 8.81
C HIS A 121 -14.38 25.96 9.68
N SER A 122 -15.39 26.64 10.22
CA SER A 122 -15.19 27.83 11.07
C SER A 122 -14.75 27.50 12.49
N LEU A 123 -14.87 26.24 12.92
CA LEU A 123 -14.56 25.79 14.28
C LEU A 123 -13.61 24.60 14.26
N ILE A 124 -12.41 24.79 14.79
CA ILE A 124 -11.51 23.69 15.13
C ILE A 124 -11.91 23.15 16.50
N GLY A 125 -12.15 21.84 16.60
CA GLY A 125 -12.61 21.19 17.82
C GLY A 125 -12.12 19.75 17.95
N LEU A 126 -12.71 18.99 18.88
CA LEU A 126 -12.34 17.60 19.14
C LEU A 126 -12.47 16.71 17.89
N TRP A 127 -13.43 17.01 17.01
CA TRP A 127 -13.63 16.34 15.73
C TRP A 127 -12.35 16.35 14.87
N TRP A 128 -11.65 17.48 14.80
CA TRP A 128 -10.46 17.64 13.97
C TRP A 128 -9.30 16.81 14.49
N PHE A 129 -9.07 16.83 15.81
CA PHE A 129 -8.05 15.98 16.43
C PHE A 129 -8.38 14.49 16.29
N TYR A 130 -9.68 14.14 16.33
CA TYR A 130 -10.14 12.79 16.08
C TYR A 130 -9.80 12.33 14.66
N GLU A 131 -10.03 13.16 13.63
CA GLU A 131 -9.67 12.85 12.26
C GLU A 131 -8.16 12.67 12.06
N LEU A 132 -7.36 13.60 12.59
CA LEU A 132 -5.90 13.50 12.51
C LEU A 132 -5.37 12.22 13.17
N ALA A 133 -5.84 11.95 14.41
CA ALA A 133 -5.43 10.77 15.15
C ALA A 133 -5.94 9.47 14.49
N GLY A 134 -7.19 9.49 14.00
CA GLY A 134 -7.81 8.38 13.29
C GLY A 134 -7.07 8.04 12.01
N ALA A 135 -6.75 9.03 11.19
CA ALA A 135 -5.98 8.85 9.96
C ALA A 135 -4.57 8.29 10.25
N ALA A 136 -3.87 8.87 11.24
CA ALA A 136 -2.56 8.37 11.67
C ALA A 136 -2.63 6.92 12.20
N ALA A 137 -3.65 6.58 12.97
CA ALA A 137 -3.87 5.22 13.46
C ALA A 137 -4.13 4.24 12.31
N LEU A 138 -4.95 4.60 11.33
CA LEU A 138 -5.21 3.78 10.15
C LEU A 138 -3.94 3.53 9.33
N MET A 139 -3.10 4.56 9.15
CA MET A 139 -1.80 4.42 8.50
C MET A 139 -0.89 3.48 9.28
N ALA A 140 -0.78 3.64 10.60
CA ALA A 140 0.04 2.78 11.45
C ALA A 140 -0.43 1.32 11.41
N LEU A 141 -1.74 1.07 11.55
CA LEU A 141 -2.32 -0.27 11.46
C LEU A 141 -2.07 -0.91 10.09
N SER A 142 -2.12 -0.12 9.02
CA SER A 142 -1.83 -0.60 7.66
C SER A 142 -0.39 -1.09 7.52
N LEU A 143 0.57 -0.38 8.11
CA LEU A 143 1.97 -0.81 8.13
C LEU A 143 2.18 -2.06 9.00
N LEU A 144 1.52 -2.13 10.15
CA LEU A 144 1.60 -3.28 11.05
C LEU A 144 0.98 -4.55 10.48
N ALA A 145 0.01 -4.41 9.58
CA ALA A 145 -0.62 -5.53 8.88
C ALA A 145 0.29 -6.16 7.82
N LEU A 146 1.29 -5.43 7.32
CA LEU A 146 2.18 -5.94 6.27
C LEU A 146 3.08 -7.07 6.81
N PRO A 147 3.24 -8.18 6.06
CA PRO A 147 4.16 -9.25 6.41
C PRO A 147 5.59 -8.72 6.53
N ARG A 148 6.28 -9.07 7.63
CA ARG A 148 7.70 -8.77 7.78
C ARG A 148 8.48 -9.68 6.83
N ARG A 149 9.38 -9.09 6.02
CA ARG A 149 10.34 -9.88 5.25
C ARG A 149 11.24 -10.62 6.22
N SER A 150 11.23 -11.94 6.17
CA SER A 150 12.23 -12.78 6.83
C SER A 150 13.56 -12.49 6.15
N THR A 151 14.54 -11.91 6.84
CA THR A 151 15.92 -11.93 6.33
C THR A 151 16.40 -13.38 6.30
N PRO A 152 17.04 -13.84 5.21
CA PRO A 152 17.68 -15.16 5.20
C PRO A 152 18.61 -15.28 6.40
N ARG A 153 18.51 -16.38 7.16
CA ARG A 153 19.53 -16.70 8.16
C ARG A 153 20.75 -17.20 7.39
N GLU A 154 21.86 -16.47 7.51
CA GLU A 154 23.19 -16.91 7.06
C GLU A 154 23.68 -18.11 7.87
#